data_AF-A0A1L8E5W1-F1
#
_entry.id   AF-A0A1L8E5W1-F1
#
_cell.length_a   1.000
_cell.length_b   1.000
_cell.length_c   1.000
_cell.angle_alpha   90.00
_cell.angle_beta   90.00
_cell.angle_gamma   90.00
#
_symmetry.space_group_name_H-M   'P 1'
#
loop_
_entity.id
_entity.type
_entity.pdbx_description
1 polymer ?
#
loop_
_entity_poly.entity_id
_entity_poly.type
_entity_poly.pdbx_seq_one_letter_code
_entity_poly.pdbx_strand_id
1 'polypeptide(L)'
;MPNTFNSWFLVTELHVWMLLLRSMAEGAESGEDGRFLRNCIVEALWGDVNARAKKLGANNPSRTRQQIEELSEQFQAALIAYDEGIMSEDRVLAAALWRRFFELNCDDYESIERLVKYVRRQVLMLDKLSRQDFLIKPKIPWQDLNKIHI
;
A
#
# COMPACT_ATOMS: atom_id res chain seq x y z
N MET A 1 -2.04 4.27 -15.40
CA MET A 1 -1.18 5.27 -14.71
C MET A 1 0.13 5.43 -15.47
N PRO A 2 0.72 6.63 -15.53
CA PRO A 2 2.01 6.86 -16.19
C PRO A 2 3.16 6.19 -15.41
N ASN A 3 4.26 5.83 -16.08
CA ASN A 3 5.41 5.23 -15.42
C ASN A 3 6.28 6.31 -14.74
N THR A 4 5.89 6.72 -13.53
CA THR A 4 6.55 7.79 -12.77
C THR A 4 6.94 7.32 -11.36
N PHE A 5 7.79 8.11 -10.70
CA PHE A 5 8.10 7.91 -9.27
C PHE A 5 6.84 7.89 -8.41
N ASN A 6 5.91 8.84 -8.63
CA ASN A 6 4.66 8.91 -7.90
C ASN A 6 3.81 7.66 -8.13
N SER A 7 3.61 7.25 -9.39
CA SER A 7 2.81 6.05 -9.70
C SER A 7 3.42 4.76 -9.12
N TRP A 8 4.75 4.64 -9.14
CA TRP A 8 5.45 3.54 -8.44
C TRP A 8 5.18 3.59 -6.93
N PHE A 9 5.28 4.77 -6.32
CA PHE A 9 5.05 4.94 -4.89
C PHE A 9 3.63 4.57 -4.49
N LEU A 10 2.60 5.07 -5.19
CA LEU A 10 1.20 4.76 -4.89
C LEU A 10 0.90 3.26 -4.96
N VAL A 11 1.39 2.57 -5.99
CA VAL A 11 1.23 1.12 -6.11
C VAL A 11 1.96 0.40 -4.98
N THR A 12 3.19 0.82 -4.66
CA THR A 12 3.98 0.20 -3.58
C THR A 12 3.34 0.44 -2.22
N GLU A 13 2.85 1.65 -1.96
CA GLU A 13 2.12 2.05 -0.75
C GLU A 13 0.92 1.15 -0.48
N LEU A 14 0.09 0.90 -1.49
CA LEU A 14 -1.10 0.05 -1.32
C LEU A 14 -0.73 -1.38 -0.93
N HIS A 15 0.31 -1.94 -1.55
CA HIS A 15 0.80 -3.27 -1.19
C HIS A 15 1.45 -3.30 0.19
N VAL A 16 2.24 -2.27 0.52
CA VAL A 16 2.82 -2.11 1.86
C VAL A 16 1.71 -2.05 2.90
N TRP A 17 0.68 -1.21 2.71
CA TRP A 17 -0.46 -1.13 3.62
C TRP A 17 -1.12 -2.49 3.85
N MET A 18 -1.39 -3.27 2.79
CA MET A 18 -1.95 -4.62 2.93
C MET A 18 -1.05 -5.56 3.75
N LEU A 19 0.28 -5.44 3.62
CA LEU A 19 1.24 -6.17 4.45
C LEU A 19 1.25 -5.67 5.89
N LEU A 20 1.16 -4.36 6.13
CA LEU A 20 1.09 -3.79 7.48
C LEU A 20 -0.16 -4.28 8.19
N LEU A 21 -1.31 -4.27 7.51
CA LEU A 21 -2.58 -4.79 8.02
C LEU A 21 -2.44 -6.25 8.50
N ARG A 22 -1.88 -7.13 7.65
CA ARG A 22 -1.66 -8.53 8.02
C ARG A 22 -0.59 -8.72 9.10
N SER A 23 0.45 -7.88 9.11
CA SER A 23 1.50 -7.92 10.14
C SER A 23 0.96 -7.61 11.52
N MET A 24 0.00 -6.69 11.62
CA MET A 24 -0.62 -6.35 12.90
C MET A 24 -1.44 -7.50 13.49
N ALA A 25 -1.96 -8.41 12.66
CA ALA A 25 -2.66 -9.61 13.13
C ALA A 25 -1.72 -10.63 13.82
N GLU A 26 -0.43 -10.68 13.45
CA GLU A 26 0.55 -11.58 14.13
C GLU A 26 0.81 -11.17 15.59
N GLY A 27 0.58 -9.90 15.94
CA GLY A 27 0.85 -9.37 17.27
C GLY A 27 -0.24 -9.65 18.31
N ALA A 28 -1.38 -10.23 17.92
CA ALA A 28 -2.51 -10.46 18.82
C ALA A 28 -2.28 -11.62 19.82
N GLU A 29 -1.41 -12.59 19.48
CA GLU A 29 -1.25 -13.81 20.29
C GLU A 29 0.18 -14.04 20.83
N SER A 30 1.25 -13.43 20.27
CA SER A 30 2.63 -13.87 20.56
C SER A 30 3.70 -12.79 20.78
N GLY A 31 3.35 -11.54 21.06
CA GLY A 31 4.36 -10.51 21.33
C GLY A 31 4.89 -9.81 20.07
N GLU A 32 5.99 -9.09 20.23
CA GLU A 32 6.39 -7.91 19.45
C GLU A 32 6.62 -8.11 17.93
N ASP A 33 6.57 -9.34 17.43
CA ASP A 33 6.89 -9.73 16.04
C ASP A 33 6.09 -8.95 14.99
N GLY A 34 4.77 -8.77 15.19
CA GLY A 34 3.95 -8.02 14.24
C GLY A 34 4.36 -6.54 14.13
N ARG A 35 4.69 -5.92 15.28
CA ARG A 35 5.19 -4.53 15.32
C ARG A 35 6.59 -4.43 14.73
N PHE A 36 7.45 -5.41 15.02
CA PHE A 36 8.79 -5.49 14.47
C PHE A 36 8.74 -5.60 12.94
N LEU A 37 7.97 -6.55 12.40
CA LEU A 37 7.82 -6.73 10.96
C LEU A 37 7.25 -5.47 10.30
N ARG A 38 6.21 -4.86 10.88
CA ARG A 38 5.66 -3.58 10.41
C ARG A 38 6.76 -2.52 10.29
N ASN A 39 7.58 -2.36 11.32
CA ASN A 39 8.67 -1.38 11.31
C ASN A 39 9.70 -1.69 10.21
N CYS A 40 10.10 -2.95 10.05
CA CYS A 40 11.02 -3.36 8.99
C CYS A 40 10.47 -3.08 7.58
N ILE A 41 9.17 -3.33 7.34
CA ILE A 41 8.54 -3.05 6.04
C ILE A 41 8.52 -1.54 5.77
N VAL A 42 8.15 -0.72 6.76
CA VAL A 42 8.14 0.74 6.62
C VAL A 42 9.55 1.30 6.40
N GLU A 43 10.54 0.79 7.12
CA GLU A 43 11.94 1.16 6.93
C GLU A 43 12.44 0.80 5.53
N ALA A 44 12.11 -0.40 5.03
CA ALA A 44 12.44 -0.82 3.67
C ALA A 44 11.80 0.07 2.60
N LEU A 45 10.51 0.43 2.75
CA LEU A 45 9.83 1.37 1.85
C LEU A 45 10.57 2.70 1.79
N TRP A 46 10.90 3.29 2.94
CA TRP A 46 11.60 4.58 2.96
C TRP A 46 13.05 4.48 2.48
N GLY A 47 13.72 3.35 2.68
CA GLY A 47 15.01 3.05 2.05
C GLY A 47 14.93 3.13 0.52
N ASP A 48 13.91 2.49 -0.08
CA ASP A 48 13.68 2.51 -1.53
C ASP A 48 13.29 3.91 -2.05
N VAL A 49 12.42 4.62 -1.33
CA VAL A 49 12.05 6.01 -1.63
C VAL A 49 13.29 6.90 -1.68
N ASN A 50 14.13 6.85 -0.66
CA ASN A 50 15.35 7.67 -0.58
C ASN A 50 16.32 7.31 -1.71
N ALA A 51 16.53 6.01 -1.98
CA ALA A 51 17.42 5.55 -3.04
C ALA A 51 16.96 6.02 -4.43
N ARG A 52 15.65 5.99 -4.71
CA ARG A 52 15.06 6.45 -5.97
C ARG A 52 15.04 7.98 -6.07
N ALA A 53 14.66 8.68 -5.00
CA ALA A 53 14.64 10.14 -4.95
C ALA A 53 16.02 10.74 -5.20
N LYS A 54 17.09 10.13 -4.64
CA LYS A 54 18.48 10.55 -4.88
C LYS A 54 18.88 10.49 -6.36
N LYS A 55 18.34 9.54 -7.13
CA LYS A 55 18.61 9.43 -8.58
C LYS A 55 17.89 10.50 -9.40
N LEU A 56 16.73 10.97 -8.93
CA LEU A 56 15.90 11.96 -9.61
C LEU A 56 16.26 13.41 -9.22
N GLY A 57 16.67 13.61 -7.96
CA GLY A 57 16.84 14.92 -7.32
C GLY A 57 18.29 15.32 -7.05
N ALA A 58 19.28 14.70 -7.72
CA ALA A 58 20.71 14.94 -7.48
C ALA A 58 21.12 16.43 -7.52
N ASN A 59 20.35 17.25 -8.24
CA ASN A 59 20.62 18.68 -8.43
C ASN A 59 19.95 19.60 -7.39
N ASN A 60 19.00 19.11 -6.57
CA ASN A 60 18.32 19.92 -5.55
C ASN A 60 17.89 19.09 -4.33
N PRO A 61 18.82 18.86 -3.38
CA PRO A 61 18.57 18.02 -2.21
C PRO A 61 17.49 18.57 -1.25
N SER A 62 17.42 19.90 -1.07
CA SER A 62 16.45 20.51 -0.15
C SER A 62 15.01 20.34 -0.63
N ARG A 63 14.77 20.57 -1.93
CA ARG A 63 13.45 20.33 -2.53
C ARG A 63 13.07 18.86 -2.49
N THR A 64 14.04 17.97 -2.73
CA THR A 64 13.81 16.51 -2.66
C THR A 64 13.38 16.09 -1.26
N ARG A 65 14.02 16.63 -0.23
CA ARG A 65 13.65 16.37 1.17
C ARG A 65 12.23 16.83 1.48
N GLN A 66 11.87 18.06 1.09
CA GLN A 66 10.52 18.58 1.28
C GLN A 66 9.47 17.67 0.61
N GLN A 67 9.72 17.22 -0.62
CA GLN A 67 8.81 16.32 -1.32
C GLN A 67 8.66 14.96 -0.62
N ILE A 68 9.73 14.44 0.00
CA ILE A 68 9.66 13.19 0.77
C ILE A 68 8.85 13.40 2.07
N GLU A 69 9.00 14.55 2.72
CA GLU A 69 8.22 14.92 3.90
C GLU A 69 6.72 15.00 3.55
N GLU A 70 6.36 15.70 2.48
CA GLU A 70 4.99 15.75 1.94
C GLU A 70 4.46 14.36 1.57
N LEU A 71 5.29 13.51 0.97
CA LEU A 71 4.93 12.14 0.60
C LEU A 71 4.66 11.27 1.84
N SER A 72 5.39 11.48 2.94
CA SER A 72 5.18 10.80 4.21
C SER A 72 3.84 11.16 4.84
N GLU A 73 3.48 12.44 4.84
CA GLU A 73 2.17 12.89 5.33
C GLU A 73 1.03 12.28 4.51
N GLN A 74 1.18 12.27 3.19
CA GLN A 74 0.21 11.64 2.29
C GLN A 74 0.10 10.14 2.50
N PHE A 75 1.23 9.45 2.75
CA PHE A 75 1.25 8.02 3.06
C PHE A 75 0.43 7.73 4.33
N GLN A 76 0.66 8.48 5.41
CA GLN A 76 -0.10 8.29 6.66
C GLN A 76 -1.61 8.53 6.46
N ALA A 77 -1.97 9.59 5.73
CA ALA A 77 -3.37 9.87 5.42
C ALA A 77 -4.01 8.76 4.56
N ALA A 78 -3.26 8.20 3.61
CA ALA A 78 -3.72 7.09 2.78
C ALA A 78 -3.96 5.83 3.61
N LEU A 79 -3.06 5.47 4.54
CA LEU A 79 -3.25 4.31 5.43
C LEU A 79 -4.57 4.43 6.22
N ILE A 80 -4.84 5.59 6.82
CA ILE A 80 -6.07 5.85 7.57
C ILE A 80 -7.30 5.68 6.67
N ALA A 81 -7.26 6.23 5.45
CA ALA A 81 -8.37 6.13 4.51
C ALA A 81 -8.61 4.69 4.03
N TYR A 82 -7.54 3.90 3.86
CA TYR A 82 -7.65 2.49 3.51
C TYR A 82 -8.18 1.65 4.66
N ASP A 83 -7.75 1.91 5.90
CA ASP A 83 -8.25 1.25 7.10
C ASP A 83 -9.76 1.51 7.28
N GLU A 84 -10.19 2.76 7.12
CA GLU A 84 -11.63 3.11 7.14
C GLU A 84 -12.39 2.37 6.02
N GLY A 85 -11.84 2.36 4.81
CA GLY A 85 -12.47 1.71 3.66
C GLY A 85 -12.60 0.20 3.81
N ILE A 86 -11.55 -0.48 4.30
CA ILE A 86 -11.57 -1.94 4.45
C ILE A 86 -12.48 -2.39 5.60
N MET A 87 -12.62 -1.60 6.66
CA MET A 87 -13.50 -1.92 7.79
C MET A 87 -14.98 -1.58 7.53
N SER A 88 -15.26 -0.77 6.50
CA SER A 88 -16.59 -0.31 6.14
C SER A 88 -17.07 -0.93 4.81
N GLU A 89 -17.88 -0.20 4.06
CA GLU A 89 -18.44 -0.61 2.77
C GLU A 89 -17.52 -0.30 1.58
N ASP A 90 -17.73 -1.03 0.48
CA ASP A 90 -16.96 -0.87 -0.76
C ASP A 90 -17.04 0.54 -1.36
N ARG A 91 -18.10 1.31 -1.06
CA ARG A 91 -18.20 2.72 -1.49
C ARG A 91 -17.15 3.60 -0.81
N VAL A 92 -16.85 3.33 0.47
CA VAL A 92 -15.85 4.08 1.24
C VAL A 92 -14.45 3.73 0.74
N LEU A 93 -14.18 2.44 0.52
CA LEU A 93 -12.92 1.98 -0.07
C LEU A 93 -12.73 2.50 -1.51
N ALA A 94 -13.79 2.46 -2.34
CA ALA A 94 -13.78 3.03 -3.68
C ALA A 94 -13.45 4.52 -3.65
N ALA A 95 -14.04 5.29 -2.72
CA ALA A 95 -13.74 6.70 -2.57
C ALA A 95 -12.27 6.94 -2.18
N ALA A 96 -11.72 6.17 -1.23
CA ALA A 96 -10.31 6.28 -0.85
C ALA A 96 -9.37 6.00 -2.04
N LEU A 97 -9.64 4.92 -2.78
CA LEU A 97 -8.86 4.55 -3.96
C LEU A 97 -9.00 5.55 -5.11
N TRP A 98 -10.21 6.09 -5.32
CA TRP A 98 -10.47 7.12 -6.33
C TRP A 98 -9.69 8.41 -6.04
N ARG A 99 -9.68 8.88 -4.79
CA ARG A 99 -8.87 10.04 -4.39
C ARG A 99 -7.39 9.80 -4.63
N ARG A 100 -6.90 8.60 -4.32
CA ARG A 100 -5.47 8.31 -4.24
C ARG A 100 -4.84 7.90 -5.57
N PHE A 101 -5.51 7.07 -6.37
CA PHE A 101 -4.99 6.53 -7.63
C PHE A 101 -5.47 7.26 -8.86
N PHE A 102 -6.63 7.90 -8.77
CA PHE A 102 -7.30 8.54 -9.89
C PHE A 102 -7.36 10.07 -9.74
N GLU A 103 -6.78 10.64 -8.68
CA GLU A 103 -6.68 12.10 -8.50
C GLU A 103 -8.05 12.80 -8.60
N LEU A 104 -9.12 12.18 -8.04
CA LEU A 104 -10.50 12.65 -8.15
C LEU A 104 -11.07 12.69 -9.58
N ASN A 105 -10.40 12.05 -10.54
CA ASN A 105 -10.77 12.06 -11.95
C ASN A 105 -10.77 10.63 -12.49
N CYS A 106 -11.93 10.13 -12.87
CA CYS A 106 -12.03 8.81 -13.47
C CYS A 106 -13.19 8.74 -14.44
N ASP A 107 -12.87 8.52 -15.72
CA ASP A 107 -13.88 8.33 -16.76
C ASP A 107 -14.38 6.87 -16.81
N ASP A 108 -13.56 5.93 -16.33
CA ASP A 108 -13.86 4.49 -16.30
C ASP A 108 -14.05 3.97 -14.87
N TYR A 109 -15.29 4.00 -14.40
CA TYR A 109 -15.65 3.50 -13.07
C TYR A 109 -15.39 2.00 -12.88
N GLU A 110 -15.33 1.21 -13.96
CA GLU A 110 -14.98 -0.21 -13.89
C GLU A 110 -13.55 -0.40 -13.35
N SER A 111 -12.63 0.51 -13.69
CA SER A 111 -11.27 0.47 -13.17
C SER A 111 -11.22 0.66 -11.64
N ILE A 112 -12.09 1.49 -11.07
CA ILE A 112 -12.21 1.66 -9.61
C ILE A 112 -12.78 0.39 -8.99
N GLU A 113 -13.86 -0.14 -9.55
CA GLU A 113 -14.49 -1.37 -9.05
C GLU A 113 -13.53 -2.56 -9.08
N ARG A 114 -12.75 -2.72 -10.16
CA ARG A 114 -11.71 -3.74 -10.28
C ARG A 114 -10.65 -3.59 -9.20
N LEU A 115 -10.23 -2.36 -8.88
CA LEU A 115 -9.24 -2.11 -7.83
C LEU A 115 -9.79 -2.39 -6.43
N VAL A 116 -11.06 -2.07 -6.17
CA VAL A 116 -11.74 -2.43 -4.91
C VAL A 116 -11.78 -3.96 -4.75
N LYS A 117 -12.24 -4.67 -5.78
CA LYS A 117 -12.28 -6.14 -5.80
C LYS A 117 -10.88 -6.74 -5.63
N TYR A 118 -9.87 -6.16 -6.25
CA TYR A 118 -8.47 -6.54 -6.07
C TYR A 118 -8.05 -6.44 -4.60
N VAL A 119 -8.21 -5.26 -3.99
CA VAL A 119 -7.82 -5.01 -2.59
C VAL A 119 -8.51 -6.00 -1.65
N ARG A 120 -9.83 -6.16 -1.77
CA ARG A 120 -10.60 -7.12 -0.96
C ARG A 120 -10.07 -8.55 -1.08
N ARG A 121 -9.78 -9.02 -2.31
CA ARG A 121 -9.26 -10.36 -2.56
C ARG A 121 -7.84 -10.55 -2.02
N GLN A 122 -6.97 -9.54 -2.16
CA GLN A 122 -5.61 -9.61 -1.62
C GLN A 122 -5.62 -9.65 -0.09
N VAL A 123 -6.40 -8.80 0.57
CA VAL A 123 -6.52 -8.79 2.04
C VAL A 123 -7.05 -10.14 2.54
N LEU A 124 -8.09 -10.69 1.92
CA LEU A 124 -8.61 -12.01 2.25
C LEU A 124 -7.58 -13.14 2.02
N MET A 125 -6.76 -13.02 0.98
CA MET A 125 -5.69 -13.98 0.71
C MET A 125 -4.61 -13.91 1.79
N LEU A 126 -4.18 -12.70 2.16
CA LEU A 126 -3.17 -12.47 3.19
C LEU A 126 -3.63 -12.97 4.56
N ASP A 127 -4.90 -12.74 4.91
CA ASP A 127 -5.51 -13.21 6.15
C ASP A 127 -5.45 -14.75 6.29
N LYS A 128 -5.58 -15.46 5.17
CA LYS A 128 -5.50 -16.92 5.12
C LYS A 128 -4.08 -17.48 5.16
N LEU A 129 -3.04 -16.65 5.05
CA LEU A 129 -1.67 -17.12 5.12
C LEU A 129 -1.32 -17.55 6.55
N SER A 130 -0.67 -18.71 6.64
CA SER A 130 -0.09 -19.18 7.90
C SER A 130 1.06 -18.26 8.33
N ARG A 131 1.35 -18.22 9.64
CA ARG A 131 2.55 -17.53 10.15
C ARG A 131 3.83 -18.00 9.46
N GLN A 132 3.92 -19.29 9.11
CA GLN A 132 5.06 -19.84 8.39
C GLN A 132 5.22 -19.22 7.00
N ASP A 133 4.12 -19.05 6.27
CA ASP A 133 4.12 -18.52 4.89
C ASP A 133 4.11 -16.99 4.82
N PHE A 134 3.81 -16.30 5.93
CA PHE A 134 3.81 -14.84 6.00
C PHE A 134 5.08 -14.28 6.68
N LEU A 135 5.40 -14.75 7.88
CA LEU A 135 6.47 -14.19 8.72
C LEU A 135 7.81 -14.89 8.52
N ILE A 136 7.82 -16.23 8.55
CA ILE A 136 9.07 -17.02 8.62
C ILE A 136 9.69 -17.22 7.23
N LYS A 137 8.86 -17.64 6.26
CA LYS A 137 9.27 -17.88 4.87
C LYS A 137 8.23 -17.25 3.94
N PRO A 138 8.25 -15.92 3.78
CA PRO A 138 7.22 -15.19 3.05
C PRO A 138 7.05 -15.73 1.63
N LYS A 139 5.85 -16.19 1.33
CA LYS A 139 5.40 -16.61 -0.01
C LYS A 139 4.05 -15.97 -0.26
N ILE A 140 4.07 -14.76 -0.79
CA ILE A 140 2.86 -13.98 -0.99
C ILE A 140 2.38 -14.13 -2.44
N PRO A 141 1.31 -14.90 -2.70
CA PRO A 141 0.81 -15.15 -4.05
C PRO A 141 -0.08 -14.00 -4.51
N TRP A 142 0.52 -12.81 -4.73
CA TRP A 142 -0.22 -11.67 -5.27
C TRP A 142 -0.96 -12.07 -6.55
N GLN A 143 -2.25 -11.75 -6.61
CA GLN A 143 -3.01 -11.99 -7.83
C GLN A 143 -2.74 -10.88 -8.84
N ASP A 144 -2.95 -11.15 -10.12
CA ASP A 144 -2.84 -10.13 -11.16
C ASP A 144 -4.14 -9.31 -11.19
N LEU A 145 -4.03 -7.97 -11.17
CA LEU A 145 -5.16 -7.06 -11.27
C LEU A 145 -6.01 -7.34 -12.53
N ASN A 146 -5.38 -7.73 -13.64
CA ASN A 146 -6.09 -8.02 -14.89
C ASN A 146 -6.91 -9.31 -14.84
N LYS A 147 -6.65 -10.18 -13.87
CA LYS A 147 -7.43 -11.41 -13.63
C LYS A 147 -8.62 -11.17 -12.69
N ILE A 148 -8.82 -9.94 -12.24
CA ILE A 148 -9.96 -9.55 -11.43
C ILE A 148 -11.13 -9.23 -12.37
N HIS A 149 -12.04 -10.18 -12.49
CA HIS A 149 -13.31 -9.99 -13.18
C HIS A 149 -14.25 -9.14 -12.33
N ILE A 150 -14.90 -8.18 -13.00
CA ILE A 150 -15.98 -7.36 -12.48
C ILE A 150 -17.28 -8.12 -12.61
#